data_AF-A0ABD7L4A5-F1
#
_entry.id   AF-A0ABD7L4A5-F1
#
_cell.length_a   1.000
_cell.length_b   1.000
_cell.length_c   1.000
_cell.angle_alpha   90.00
_cell.angle_beta   90.00
_cell.angle_gamma   90.00
#
_symmetry.space_group_name_H-M   'P 1'
#
loop_
_entity.id
_entity.type
_entity.pdbx_description
1 polymer ?
#
loop_
_entity_poly.entity_id
_entity_poly.type
_entity_poly.pdbx_seq_one_letter_code
_entity_poly.pdbx_strand_id
1 'polypeptide(L)'
;MSVTATSDTSFEFWYAGETPIPLTDDIENKTQFLGRGNQWTIQKLKFDHVYYVYVRTRNAFGVSDFVEASGKPTDDFSDITDAILEEIKETDTFKDLIESAVDSSGKLAELADAIKENADGLAAAVGSNKQTAEAIIGNALAIADVVVRQTAQQGANSATFEQLREVIATETEARVTDVTRLEAKTAQNEAGVTEVRQALSDEAHARATAVDQLTASTQVISDKADSASSKADAASGKADAAEQASSQNTADITTLRQVVTDTTSSMASRLEELGARTDTASGGIQSNSIALITSTLAQVDQQVRLSAQYGDSKASIDRIDNVMASDREATARSLLSLQTDVNGNKAAINSLNQTFSDYQQATATQINGITATINGHTSAISTNAQAIANVSGDLKAMYSIKVAVDANGKQYAAGMGIGVENTPSGMQSQVLFLADRFAVMAQAGGAVTLPFVIQNGQVFIRETFIQDGTIGNAKIGNYIQSNDYVAGSVGWRLDKGGTFENYGSTAGEGAMKQTNQTISVRDSNNVLRVQIGRITGTW
;
A
#
# COMPACT_ATOMS: atom_id res chain seq x y z
N MET A 1 34.94 47.38 -43.94
CA MET A 1 35.01 46.20 -43.05
C MET A 1 33.83 46.26 -42.11
N SER A 2 32.75 45.54 -42.42
CA SER A 2 31.58 45.41 -41.55
C SER A 2 31.85 44.29 -40.54
N VAL A 3 31.99 44.64 -39.27
CA VAL A 3 32.07 43.67 -38.19
C VAL A 3 30.65 43.18 -37.92
N THR A 4 30.35 41.94 -38.31
CA THR A 4 29.09 41.27 -37.97
C THR A 4 29.09 41.01 -36.47
N ALA A 5 28.22 41.70 -35.73
CA ALA A 5 28.03 41.48 -34.31
C ALA A 5 27.43 40.08 -34.09
N THR A 6 28.19 39.17 -33.51
CA THR A 6 27.64 37.94 -32.93
C THR A 6 26.98 38.31 -31.61
N SER A 7 25.65 38.28 -31.58
CA SER A 7 24.79 38.71 -30.47
C SER A 7 24.47 37.61 -29.46
N ASP A 8 25.33 36.59 -29.30
CA ASP A 8 25.13 35.56 -28.27
C ASP A 8 25.54 36.13 -26.91
N THR A 9 24.64 36.93 -26.34
CA THR A 9 24.70 37.36 -24.95
C THR A 9 24.17 36.21 -24.10
N SER A 10 25.02 35.66 -23.24
CA SER A 10 24.65 34.61 -22.29
C SER A 10 24.67 35.16 -20.87
N PHE A 11 23.82 34.65 -19.98
CA PHE A 11 23.83 35.04 -18.56
C PHE A 11 24.62 34.03 -17.75
N GLU A 12 25.52 34.53 -16.91
CA GLU A 12 26.22 33.78 -15.88
C GLU A 12 25.46 33.92 -14.56
N PHE A 13 25.16 32.79 -13.93
CA PHE A 13 24.48 32.73 -12.64
C PHE A 13 25.45 32.32 -11.54
N TRP A 14 25.37 33.01 -10.41
CA TRP A 14 26.21 32.81 -9.24
C TRP A 14 25.36 32.82 -7.99
N TYR A 15 25.67 31.97 -7.01
CA TYR A 15 24.85 31.77 -5.83
C TYR A 15 25.61 32.02 -4.53
N ALA A 16 25.06 32.86 -3.66
CA ALA A 16 25.68 33.24 -2.38
C ALA A 16 25.01 32.61 -1.15
N GLY A 17 23.92 31.87 -1.33
CA GLY A 17 23.14 31.37 -0.19
C GLY A 17 22.36 32.48 0.50
N GLU A 18 22.31 32.44 1.83
CA GLU A 18 21.47 33.32 2.65
C GLU A 18 22.15 34.65 3.02
N THR A 19 23.44 34.79 2.74
CA THR A 19 24.21 36.00 3.06
C THR A 19 24.51 36.78 1.78
N PRO A 20 24.03 38.04 1.66
CA PRO A 20 24.32 38.84 0.48
C PRO A 20 25.79 39.26 0.46
N ILE A 21 26.38 39.27 -0.74
CA ILE A 21 27.72 39.79 -1.01
C ILE A 21 27.58 41.14 -1.70
N PRO A 22 28.12 42.23 -1.13
CA PRO A 22 28.08 43.54 -1.78
C PRO A 22 28.67 43.49 -3.19
N LEU A 23 28.03 44.15 -4.16
CA LEU A 23 28.51 44.20 -5.56
C LEU A 23 29.91 44.83 -5.73
N THR A 24 30.42 45.51 -4.70
CA THR A 24 31.79 46.06 -4.65
C THR A 24 32.85 45.03 -4.29
N ASP A 25 32.45 43.86 -3.80
CA ASP A 25 33.34 42.76 -3.43
C ASP A 25 33.54 41.77 -4.58
N ASP A 26 34.54 40.89 -4.44
CA ASP A 26 34.83 39.85 -5.43
C ASP A 26 33.78 38.73 -5.41
N ILE A 27 32.72 38.92 -6.21
CA ILE A 27 31.62 37.96 -6.36
C ILE A 27 32.11 36.61 -6.89
N GLU A 28 33.07 36.59 -7.83
CA GLU A 28 33.53 35.35 -8.48
C GLU A 28 34.21 34.39 -7.50
N ASN A 29 34.89 34.92 -6.48
CA ASN A 29 35.58 34.10 -5.48
C ASN A 29 34.75 33.84 -4.21
N LYS A 30 33.71 34.65 -3.95
CA LYS A 30 32.87 34.53 -2.75
C LYS A 30 31.53 33.81 -2.99
N THR A 31 31.19 33.52 -4.23
CA THR A 31 29.93 32.88 -4.60
C THR A 31 30.17 31.65 -5.45
N GLN A 32 29.21 30.73 -5.48
CA GLN A 32 29.29 29.51 -6.27
C GLN A 32 28.83 29.80 -7.70
N PHE A 33 29.67 29.48 -8.70
CA PHE A 33 29.25 29.54 -10.10
C PHE A 33 28.24 28.42 -10.39
N LEU A 34 27.04 28.79 -10.83
CA LEU A 34 25.98 27.85 -11.15
C LEU A 34 26.05 27.40 -12.62
N GLY A 35 26.31 28.34 -13.54
CA GLY A 35 26.42 28.03 -14.96
C GLY A 35 25.99 29.16 -15.87
N ARG A 36 25.84 28.83 -17.16
CA ARG A 36 25.39 29.77 -18.20
C ARG A 36 24.05 29.33 -18.78
N GLY A 37 23.10 30.25 -18.91
CA GLY A 37 21.79 29.96 -19.47
C GLY A 37 20.89 31.20 -19.55
N ASN A 38 19.62 30.99 -19.86
CA ASN A 38 18.59 32.06 -19.80
C ASN A 38 17.75 31.99 -18.52
N GLN A 39 17.83 30.87 -17.79
CA GLN A 39 17.15 30.64 -16.53
C GLN A 39 17.97 29.66 -15.70
N TRP A 40 17.81 29.73 -14.38
CA TRP A 40 18.38 28.76 -13.46
C TRP A 40 17.40 28.43 -12.35
N THR A 41 17.35 27.16 -11.94
CA THR A 41 16.49 26.69 -10.85
C THR A 41 17.37 26.22 -9.70
N ILE A 42 17.12 26.72 -8.50
CA ILE A 42 17.80 26.32 -7.28
C ILE A 42 16.80 25.55 -6.42
N GLN A 43 17.16 24.34 -6.00
CA GLN A 43 16.30 23.44 -5.24
C GLN A 43 16.83 23.28 -3.81
N LYS A 44 16.03 22.63 -2.93
CA LYS A 44 16.40 22.34 -1.53
C LYS A 44 16.68 23.60 -0.69
N LEU A 45 15.96 24.68 -0.99
CA LEU A 45 15.98 25.91 -0.21
C LEU A 45 15.05 25.78 1.01
N LYS A 46 15.41 26.39 2.14
CA LYS A 46 14.58 26.38 3.35
C LYS A 46 13.51 27.46 3.28
N PHE A 47 12.32 27.16 3.80
CA PHE A 47 11.25 28.15 3.96
C PHE A 47 11.67 29.26 4.90
N ASP A 48 11.14 30.45 4.66
CA ASP A 48 11.42 31.65 5.44
C ASP A 48 12.83 32.26 5.34
N HIS A 49 13.71 31.69 4.52
CA HIS A 49 15.05 32.20 4.28
C HIS A 49 15.14 32.95 2.94
N VAL A 50 15.79 34.12 2.93
CA VAL A 50 16.06 34.88 1.71
C VAL A 50 17.38 34.40 1.12
N TYR A 51 17.36 34.02 -0.15
CA TYR A 51 18.52 33.54 -0.88
C TYR A 51 18.92 34.52 -1.99
N TYR A 52 20.23 34.70 -2.18
CA TYR A 52 20.80 35.69 -3.10
C TYR A 52 21.51 35.02 -4.27
N VAL A 53 21.21 35.53 -5.47
CA VAL A 53 21.77 35.10 -6.75
C VAL A 53 22.33 36.32 -7.46
N TYR A 54 23.54 36.22 -7.99
CA TYR A 54 24.18 37.26 -8.77
C TYR A 54 24.22 36.84 -10.24
N VAL A 55 23.72 37.72 -11.10
CA VAL A 55 23.62 37.48 -12.53
C VAL A 55 24.41 38.54 -13.27
N ARG A 56 25.17 38.15 -14.28
CA ARG A 56 25.77 39.10 -15.22
C ARG A 56 25.71 38.58 -16.63
N THR A 57 25.76 39.49 -17.59
CA THR A 57 25.83 39.14 -19.00
C THR A 57 27.28 38.92 -19.44
N ARG A 58 27.48 38.02 -20.40
CA ARG A 58 28.76 37.81 -21.08
C ARG A 58 28.52 37.66 -22.58
N ASN A 59 29.36 38.32 -23.37
CA ASN A 59 29.42 38.14 -24.83
C ASN A 59 30.90 38.05 -25.29
N ALA A 60 31.12 37.99 -26.61
CA ALA A 60 32.46 37.88 -27.19
C ALA A 60 33.39 39.09 -26.91
N PHE A 61 32.83 40.21 -26.41
CA PHE A 61 33.56 41.45 -26.17
C PHE A 61 33.80 41.75 -24.68
N GLY A 62 33.16 41.02 -23.76
CA GLY A 62 33.35 41.21 -22.32
C GLY A 62 32.21 40.70 -21.45
N VAL A 63 32.23 41.11 -20.19
CA VAL A 63 31.17 40.87 -19.19
C VAL A 63 30.58 42.19 -18.71
N SER A 64 29.31 42.17 -18.29
CA SER A 64 28.73 43.28 -17.53
C SER A 64 29.09 43.20 -16.05
N ASP A 65 28.80 44.28 -15.33
CA ASP A 65 28.71 44.26 -13.88
C ASP A 65 27.65 43.23 -13.42
N PHE A 66 27.79 42.80 -12.16
CA PHE A 66 26.84 41.91 -11.51
C PHE A 66 25.57 42.63 -11.09
N VAL A 67 24.45 41.93 -11.20
CA VAL A 67 23.13 42.32 -10.67
C VAL A 67 22.72 41.30 -9.61
N GLU A 68 22.31 41.78 -8.45
CA GLU A 68 21.75 40.94 -7.38
C GLU A 68 20.26 40.68 -7.62
N ALA A 69 19.85 39.43 -7.47
CA ALA A 69 18.47 38.98 -7.39
C ALA A 69 18.29 38.17 -6.09
N SER A 70 17.12 38.25 -5.48
CA SER A 70 16.82 37.46 -4.28
C SER A 70 15.40 36.88 -4.30
N GLY A 71 15.22 35.78 -3.57
CA GLY A 71 13.93 35.10 -3.44
C GLY A 71 13.79 34.41 -2.08
N LYS A 72 12.55 34.31 -1.59
CA LYS A 72 12.19 33.70 -0.31
C LYS A 72 11.19 32.57 -0.56
N PRO A 73 11.58 31.28 -0.42
CA PRO A 73 10.64 30.17 -0.48
C PRO A 73 9.62 30.25 0.66
N THR A 74 8.33 30.03 0.35
CA THR A 74 7.22 30.04 1.31
C THR A 74 6.68 28.63 1.52
N ASP A 75 6.33 28.30 2.77
CA ASP A 75 5.57 27.10 3.16
C ASP A 75 4.06 27.39 3.21
N ASP A 76 3.64 28.60 2.83
CA ASP A 76 2.24 28.96 2.77
C ASP A 76 1.58 28.31 1.54
N PHE A 77 0.79 27.28 1.80
CA PHE A 77 -0.01 26.55 0.81
C PHE A 77 -1.43 27.13 0.67
N SER A 78 -1.76 28.26 1.30
CA SER A 78 -3.12 28.85 1.23
C SER A 78 -3.57 29.05 -0.21
N ASP A 79 -2.67 29.57 -1.06
CA ASP A 79 -2.97 29.88 -2.46
C ASP A 79 -3.23 28.61 -3.30
N ILE A 80 -2.67 27.46 -2.89
CA ILE A 80 -2.89 26.16 -3.53
C ILE A 80 -4.17 25.51 -2.98
N THR A 81 -4.43 25.66 -1.69
CA THR A 81 -5.59 25.06 -1.02
C THR A 81 -6.89 25.72 -1.49
N ASP A 82 -6.89 27.05 -1.64
CA ASP A 82 -8.03 27.79 -2.18
C ASP A 82 -8.29 27.44 -3.65
N ALA A 83 -7.22 27.25 -4.45
CA ALA A 83 -7.34 26.83 -5.84
C ALA A 83 -7.93 25.42 -5.97
N ILE A 84 -7.49 24.47 -5.14
CA ILE A 84 -8.03 23.09 -5.11
C ILE A 84 -9.49 23.09 -4.66
N LEU A 85 -9.83 23.90 -3.64
CA LEU A 85 -11.22 24.01 -3.16
C LEU A 85 -12.14 24.54 -4.26
N GLU A 86 -11.70 25.52 -5.04
CA GLU A 86 -12.46 26.06 -6.16
C GLU A 86 -12.60 25.02 -7.29
N GLU A 87 -11.54 24.26 -7.57
CA GLU A 87 -11.58 23.18 -8.56
C GLU A 87 -12.54 22.05 -8.15
N ILE A 88 -12.61 21.72 -6.85
CA ILE A 88 -13.57 20.75 -6.29
C ILE A 88 -15.02 21.25 -6.45
N LYS A 89 -15.29 22.54 -6.17
CA LYS A 89 -16.63 23.12 -6.35
C LYS A 89 -17.08 23.11 -7.81
N GLU A 90 -16.14 23.22 -8.75
CA GLU A 90 -16.43 23.17 -10.17
C GLU A 90 -16.70 21.76 -10.70
N THR A 91 -16.40 20.70 -9.93
CA THR A 91 -16.67 19.31 -10.34
C THR A 91 -18.16 19.01 -10.46
N ASP A 92 -18.51 18.22 -11.47
CA ASP A 92 -19.90 17.79 -11.72
C ASP A 92 -20.48 17.04 -10.51
N THR A 93 -19.69 16.17 -9.88
CA THR A 93 -20.09 15.44 -8.68
C THR A 93 -20.46 16.34 -7.50
N PHE A 94 -19.75 17.46 -7.31
CA PHE A 94 -20.06 18.40 -6.23
C PHE A 94 -21.31 19.22 -6.56
N LYS A 95 -21.46 19.66 -7.81
CA LYS A 95 -22.65 20.35 -8.31
C LYS A 95 -23.91 19.48 -8.18
N ASP A 96 -23.85 18.22 -8.62
CA ASP A 96 -24.94 17.25 -8.52
C ASP A 96 -25.36 17.01 -7.06
N LEU A 97 -24.40 16.97 -6.14
CA LEU A 97 -24.67 16.81 -4.71
C LEU A 97 -25.41 18.04 -4.14
N ILE A 98 -24.98 19.24 -4.50
CA ILE A 98 -25.64 20.49 -4.07
C ILE A 98 -27.04 20.58 -4.69
N GLU A 99 -27.19 20.31 -5.98
CA GLU A 99 -28.49 20.32 -6.66
C GLU A 99 -29.45 19.30 -6.04
N SER A 100 -28.98 18.07 -5.79
CA SER A 100 -29.77 17.03 -5.12
C SER A 100 -30.19 17.45 -3.70
N ALA A 101 -29.32 18.14 -2.96
CA ALA A 101 -29.62 18.63 -1.63
C ALA A 101 -30.66 19.77 -1.66
N VAL A 102 -30.55 20.69 -2.63
CA VAL A 102 -31.49 21.79 -2.84
C VAL A 102 -32.86 21.25 -3.27
N ASP A 103 -32.91 20.33 -4.22
CA ASP A 103 -34.15 19.68 -4.68
C ASP A 103 -34.84 18.91 -3.56
N SER A 104 -34.07 18.21 -2.73
CA SER A 104 -34.61 17.49 -1.56
C SER A 104 -35.19 18.47 -0.53
N SER A 105 -34.53 19.61 -0.31
CA SER A 105 -35.05 20.68 0.56
C SER A 105 -36.32 21.32 0.00
N GLY A 106 -36.40 21.51 -1.32
CA GLY A 106 -37.60 22.04 -2.00
C GLY A 106 -38.80 21.11 -1.83
N LYS A 107 -38.61 19.81 -2.09
CA LYS A 107 -39.66 18.79 -1.89
C LYS A 107 -40.13 18.70 -0.43
N LEU A 108 -39.23 18.90 0.53
CA LEU A 108 -39.58 18.92 1.95
C LEU A 108 -40.45 20.13 2.30
N ALA A 109 -40.17 21.30 1.71
CA ALA A 109 -40.98 22.50 1.89
C ALA A 109 -42.38 22.33 1.29
N GLU A 110 -42.49 21.78 0.07
CA GLU A 110 -43.79 21.48 -0.56
C GLU A 110 -44.62 20.48 0.27
N LEU A 111 -43.98 19.46 0.82
CA LEU A 111 -44.64 18.49 1.70
C LEU A 111 -45.15 19.17 2.98
N ALA A 112 -44.37 20.09 3.56
CA ALA A 112 -44.75 20.83 4.76
C ALA A 112 -45.97 21.74 4.50
N ASP A 113 -46.00 22.43 3.36
CA ASP A 113 -47.14 23.26 2.95
C ASP A 113 -48.39 22.41 2.70
N ALA A 114 -48.27 21.27 2.02
CA ALA A 114 -49.38 20.35 1.79
C ALA A 114 -49.95 19.76 3.09
N ILE A 115 -49.09 19.46 4.08
CA ILE A 115 -49.53 19.01 5.40
C ILE A 115 -50.32 20.13 6.11
N LYS A 116 -49.87 21.37 6.00
CA LYS A 116 -50.57 22.53 6.59
C LYS A 116 -51.93 22.76 5.96
N GLU A 117 -52.03 22.73 4.63
CA GLU A 117 -53.30 22.87 3.91
C GLU A 117 -54.30 21.77 4.29
N ASN A 118 -53.84 20.53 4.38
CA ASN A 118 -54.69 19.41 4.83
C ASN A 118 -55.16 19.57 6.28
N ALA A 119 -54.31 20.08 7.17
CA ALA A 119 -54.68 20.35 8.55
C ALA A 119 -55.76 21.45 8.66
N ASP A 120 -55.61 22.53 7.89
CA ASP A 120 -56.60 23.62 7.82
C ASP A 120 -57.93 23.13 7.22
N GLY A 121 -57.88 22.30 6.17
CA GLY A 121 -59.05 21.67 5.57
C GLY A 121 -59.79 20.74 6.53
N LEU A 122 -59.06 19.94 7.32
CA LEU A 122 -59.64 19.08 8.33
C LEU A 122 -60.29 19.90 9.46
N ALA A 123 -59.65 20.98 9.92
CA ALA A 123 -60.22 21.87 10.92
C ALA A 123 -61.53 22.52 10.43
N ALA A 124 -61.59 22.95 9.18
CA ALA A 124 -62.81 23.48 8.55
C ALA A 124 -63.92 22.43 8.45
N ALA A 125 -63.59 21.19 8.06
CA ALA A 125 -64.55 20.09 7.98
C ALA A 125 -65.12 19.72 9.36
N VAL A 126 -64.28 19.69 10.39
CA VAL A 126 -64.71 19.48 11.79
C VAL A 126 -65.64 20.60 12.25
N GLY A 127 -65.33 21.85 11.93
CA GLY A 127 -66.19 23.01 12.22
C GLY A 127 -67.56 22.91 11.54
N SER A 128 -67.60 22.55 10.26
CA SER A 128 -68.84 22.35 9.50
C SER A 128 -69.69 21.21 10.06
N ASN A 129 -69.06 20.10 10.43
CA ASN A 129 -69.74 18.96 11.05
C ASN A 129 -70.31 19.33 12.42
N LYS A 130 -69.60 20.14 13.21
CA LYS A 130 -70.10 20.66 14.48
C LYS A 130 -71.35 21.54 14.28
N GLN A 131 -71.31 22.48 13.35
CA GLN A 131 -72.46 23.34 13.04
C GLN A 131 -73.66 22.52 12.53
N THR A 132 -73.40 21.52 11.68
CA THR A 132 -74.43 20.60 11.18
C THR A 132 -75.04 19.80 12.33
N ALA A 133 -74.22 19.28 13.24
CA ALA A 133 -74.69 18.57 14.43
C ALA A 133 -75.53 19.46 15.34
N GLU A 134 -75.10 20.70 15.60
CA GLU A 134 -75.85 21.69 16.38
C GLU A 134 -77.21 22.01 15.75
N ALA A 135 -77.26 22.16 14.42
CA ALA A 135 -78.51 22.37 13.68
C ALA A 135 -79.45 21.15 13.74
N ILE A 136 -78.91 19.93 13.62
CA ILE A 136 -79.68 18.68 13.75
C ILE A 136 -80.25 18.55 15.17
N ILE A 137 -79.44 18.81 16.20
CA ILE A 137 -79.88 18.78 17.61
C ILE A 137 -80.97 19.84 17.84
N GLY A 138 -80.80 21.06 17.31
CA GLY A 138 -81.81 22.12 17.39
C GLY A 138 -83.14 21.73 16.73
N ASN A 139 -83.09 21.15 15.52
CA ASN A 139 -84.27 20.63 14.85
C ASN A 139 -84.91 19.47 15.62
N ALA A 140 -84.12 18.54 16.17
CA ALA A 140 -84.63 17.42 16.95
C ALA A 140 -85.31 17.89 18.25
N LEU A 141 -84.77 18.92 18.91
CA LEU A 141 -85.38 19.56 20.08
C LEU A 141 -86.69 20.27 19.71
N ALA A 142 -86.72 20.98 18.58
CA ALA A 142 -87.94 21.63 18.09
C ALA A 142 -89.02 20.61 17.71
N ILE A 143 -88.64 19.52 17.04
CA ILE A 143 -89.54 18.40 16.72
C ILE A 143 -90.01 17.75 18.01
N ALA A 144 -89.15 17.54 19.00
CA ALA A 144 -89.54 16.99 20.30
C ALA A 144 -90.55 17.88 21.03
N ASP A 145 -90.40 19.21 20.99
CA ASP A 145 -91.38 20.16 21.56
C ASP A 145 -92.73 20.12 20.83
N VAL A 146 -92.72 20.08 19.50
CA VAL A 146 -93.94 19.91 18.68
C VAL A 146 -94.59 18.56 18.96
N VAL A 147 -93.81 17.49 19.08
CA VAL A 147 -94.30 16.14 19.34
C VAL A 147 -94.88 16.02 20.74
N VAL A 148 -94.31 16.67 21.76
CA VAL A 148 -94.90 16.73 23.12
C VAL A 148 -96.25 17.46 23.09
N ARG A 149 -96.37 18.55 22.31
CA ARG A 149 -97.65 19.25 22.11
C ARG A 149 -98.67 18.42 21.32
N GLN A 150 -98.21 17.59 20.39
CA GLN A 150 -99.06 16.74 19.54
C GLN A 150 -99.44 15.40 20.21
N THR A 151 -98.58 14.84 21.08
CA THR A 151 -98.88 13.67 21.93
C THR A 151 -99.87 14.00 23.05
N ALA A 152 -99.96 15.26 23.49
CA ALA A 152 -101.07 15.73 24.33
C ALA A 152 -102.44 15.66 23.62
N GLN A 153 -102.49 15.44 22.29
CA GLN A 153 -103.72 15.43 21.50
C GLN A 153 -104.02 14.14 20.72
N GLN A 154 -103.08 13.19 20.50
CA GLN A 154 -103.39 11.90 19.84
C GLN A 154 -102.53 10.72 20.36
N GLY A 155 -103.16 9.83 21.14
CA GLY A 155 -102.53 8.72 21.89
C GLY A 155 -102.16 7.45 21.10
N ALA A 156 -101.86 7.53 19.80
CA ALA A 156 -101.52 6.35 18.98
C ALA A 156 -100.10 6.34 18.38
N ASN A 157 -99.32 7.42 18.49
CA ASN A 157 -97.97 7.54 17.91
C ASN A 157 -96.81 7.48 18.94
N SER A 158 -97.05 7.17 20.23
CA SER A 158 -95.96 7.20 21.23
C SER A 158 -94.93 6.08 21.04
N ALA A 159 -95.36 4.87 20.66
CA ALA A 159 -94.47 3.72 20.53
C ALA A 159 -93.41 3.88 19.42
N THR A 160 -93.74 4.54 18.31
CA THR A 160 -92.80 4.79 17.21
C THR A 160 -91.82 5.93 17.53
N PHE A 161 -92.23 6.90 18.35
CA PHE A 161 -91.38 8.02 18.78
C PHE A 161 -90.39 7.60 19.89
N GLU A 162 -90.80 6.70 20.78
CA GLU A 162 -89.92 6.07 21.78
C GLU A 162 -88.78 5.31 21.07
N GLN A 163 -89.10 4.50 20.05
CA GLN A 163 -88.13 3.76 19.24
C GLN A 163 -87.17 4.69 18.48
N LEU A 164 -87.67 5.77 17.88
CA LEU A 164 -86.83 6.75 17.19
C LEU A 164 -85.88 7.49 18.16
N ARG A 165 -86.35 7.84 19.37
CA ARG A 165 -85.47 8.41 20.41
C ARG A 165 -84.39 7.43 20.86
N GLU A 166 -84.75 6.16 21.03
CA GLU A 166 -83.82 5.10 21.41
C GLU A 166 -82.75 4.88 20.33
N VAL A 167 -83.13 4.86 19.05
CA VAL A 167 -82.18 4.76 17.92
C VAL A 167 -81.27 5.98 17.84
N ILE A 168 -81.80 7.20 17.99
CA ILE A 168 -80.99 8.43 17.97
C ILE A 168 -80.04 8.48 19.17
N ALA A 169 -80.47 8.07 20.36
CA ALA A 169 -79.62 7.97 21.54
C ALA A 169 -78.50 6.96 21.32
N THR A 170 -78.83 5.76 20.81
CA THR A 170 -77.87 4.70 20.49
C THR A 170 -76.85 5.15 19.43
N GLU A 171 -77.30 5.81 18.37
CA GLU A 171 -76.43 6.36 17.31
C GLU A 171 -75.56 7.52 17.84
N THR A 172 -76.08 8.35 18.75
CA THR A 172 -75.32 9.42 19.39
C THR A 172 -74.24 8.85 20.31
N GLU A 173 -74.56 7.82 21.11
CA GLU A 173 -73.58 7.10 21.94
C GLU A 173 -72.50 6.42 21.08
N ALA A 174 -72.89 5.81 19.96
CA ALA A 174 -71.96 5.22 19.01
C ALA A 174 -71.02 6.28 18.41
N ARG A 175 -71.54 7.44 17.99
CA ARG A 175 -70.73 8.56 17.47
C ARG A 175 -69.79 9.16 18.52
N VAL A 176 -70.25 9.33 19.76
CA VAL A 176 -69.40 9.80 20.87
C VAL A 176 -68.27 8.81 21.13
N THR A 177 -68.56 7.50 21.07
CA THR A 177 -67.55 6.44 21.19
C THR A 177 -66.52 6.52 20.06
N ASP A 178 -66.97 6.71 18.81
CA ASP A 178 -66.09 6.86 17.66
C ASP A 178 -65.22 8.13 17.71
N VAL A 179 -65.78 9.26 18.13
CA VAL A 179 -65.02 10.51 18.34
C VAL A 179 -63.97 10.33 19.43
N THR A 180 -64.33 9.70 20.55
CA THR A 180 -63.38 9.41 21.64
C THR A 180 -62.24 8.52 21.15
N ARG A 181 -62.55 7.51 20.33
CA ARG A 181 -61.55 6.64 19.69
C ARG A 181 -60.66 7.41 18.71
N LEU A 182 -61.23 8.36 17.96
CA LEU A 182 -60.48 9.22 17.05
C LEU A 182 -59.53 10.15 17.80
N GLU A 183 -60.00 10.80 18.87
CA GLU A 183 -59.18 11.64 19.76
C GLU A 183 -58.02 10.87 20.37
N ALA A 184 -58.26 9.65 20.84
CA ALA A 184 -57.21 8.77 21.35
C ALA A 184 -56.16 8.43 20.25
N LYS A 185 -56.61 8.19 19.02
CA LYS A 185 -55.71 7.91 17.88
C LYS A 185 -54.91 9.16 17.46
N THR A 186 -55.52 10.34 17.54
CA THR A 186 -54.84 11.62 17.28
C THR A 186 -53.78 11.91 18.34
N ALA A 187 -54.09 11.71 19.62
CA ALA A 187 -53.11 11.85 20.70
C ALA A 187 -51.95 10.85 20.56
N GLN A 188 -52.24 9.62 20.14
CA GLN A 188 -51.21 8.62 19.84
C GLN A 188 -50.31 9.07 18.67
N ASN A 189 -50.89 9.62 17.60
CA ASN A 189 -50.12 10.13 16.46
C ASN A 189 -49.25 11.33 16.86
N GLU A 190 -49.75 12.24 17.68
CA GLU A 190 -48.98 13.39 18.19
C GLU A 190 -47.77 12.94 19.04
N ALA A 191 -47.97 11.92 19.88
CA ALA A 191 -46.88 11.29 20.62
C ALA A 191 -45.86 10.64 19.69
N GLY A 192 -46.31 9.88 18.67
CA GLY A 192 -45.42 9.27 17.68
C GLY A 192 -44.61 10.30 16.86
N VAL A 193 -45.24 11.42 16.47
CA VAL A 193 -44.53 12.53 15.79
C VAL A 193 -43.48 13.15 16.70
N THR A 194 -43.76 13.27 18.00
CA THR A 194 -42.81 13.80 18.98
C THR A 194 -41.61 12.86 19.16
N GLU A 195 -41.85 11.56 19.22
CA GLU A 195 -40.80 10.53 19.27
C GLU A 195 -39.93 10.54 18.03
N VAL A 196 -40.52 10.67 16.83
CA VAL A 196 -39.78 10.80 15.57
C VAL A 196 -38.94 12.08 15.53
N ARG A 197 -39.46 13.22 16.02
CA ARG A 197 -38.66 14.46 16.11
C ARG A 197 -37.46 14.29 17.05
N GLN A 198 -37.65 13.63 18.19
CA GLN A 198 -36.56 13.36 19.12
C GLN A 198 -35.51 12.44 18.49
N ALA A 199 -35.94 11.34 17.86
CA ALA A 199 -35.04 10.41 17.17
C ALA A 199 -34.24 11.11 16.05
N LEU A 200 -34.86 12.04 15.31
CA LEU A 200 -34.17 12.82 14.29
C LEU A 200 -33.12 13.77 14.90
N SER A 201 -33.43 14.39 16.04
CA SER A 201 -32.48 15.24 16.77
C SER A 201 -31.29 14.44 17.30
N ASP A 202 -31.55 13.27 17.88
CA ASP A 202 -30.50 12.38 18.40
C ASP A 202 -29.60 11.86 17.27
N GLU A 203 -30.19 11.50 16.12
CA GLU A 203 -29.45 11.11 14.91
C GLU A 203 -28.62 12.28 14.36
N ALA A 204 -29.14 13.50 14.36
CA ALA A 204 -28.38 14.69 13.93
C ALA A 204 -27.17 14.94 14.83
N HIS A 205 -27.30 14.78 16.15
CA HIS A 205 -26.18 14.88 17.09
C HIS A 205 -25.17 13.74 16.92
N ALA A 206 -25.62 12.51 16.68
CA ALA A 206 -24.76 11.37 16.41
C ALA A 206 -23.95 11.57 15.12
N ARG A 207 -24.60 12.09 14.06
CA ARG A 207 -23.93 12.44 12.80
C ARG A 207 -22.91 13.56 12.97
N ALA A 208 -23.24 14.62 13.71
CA ALA A 208 -22.28 15.69 14.01
C ALA A 208 -21.03 15.14 14.72
N THR A 209 -21.22 14.28 15.72
CA THR A 209 -20.11 13.62 16.43
C THR A 209 -19.27 12.74 15.51
N ALA A 210 -19.90 11.99 14.60
CA ALA A 210 -19.20 11.16 13.62
C ALA A 210 -18.39 12.00 12.62
N VAL A 211 -18.93 13.15 12.19
CA VAL A 211 -18.22 14.11 11.33
C VAL A 211 -17.01 14.71 12.03
N ASP A 212 -17.14 15.07 13.31
CA ASP A 212 -16.00 15.58 14.10
C ASP A 212 -14.89 14.53 14.24
N GLN A 213 -15.26 13.27 14.53
CA GLN A 213 -14.31 12.16 14.60
C GLN A 213 -13.63 11.88 13.25
N LEU A 214 -14.39 11.96 12.16
CA LEU A 214 -13.84 11.80 10.81
C LEU A 214 -12.89 12.94 10.45
N THR A 215 -13.24 14.18 10.82
CA THR A 215 -12.40 15.36 10.63
C THR A 215 -11.09 15.23 11.40
N ALA A 216 -11.14 14.82 12.66
CA ALA A 216 -9.95 14.55 13.47
C ALA A 216 -9.08 13.43 12.89
N SER A 217 -9.70 12.34 12.40
CA SER A 217 -8.97 11.24 11.76
C SER A 217 -8.28 11.68 10.47
N THR A 218 -8.94 12.52 9.67
CA THR A 218 -8.38 13.12 8.45
C THR A 218 -7.20 14.03 8.78
N GLN A 219 -7.28 14.85 9.84
CA GLN A 219 -6.16 15.69 10.27
C GLN A 219 -4.93 14.86 10.65
N VAL A 220 -5.11 13.79 11.44
CA VAL A 220 -4.01 12.89 11.81
C VAL A 220 -3.35 12.24 10.59
N ILE A 221 -4.13 11.92 9.56
CA ILE A 221 -3.60 11.39 8.30
C ILE A 221 -2.79 12.46 7.58
N SER A 222 -3.28 13.71 7.52
CA SER A 222 -2.56 14.85 6.94
C SER A 222 -1.22 15.08 7.64
N ASP A 223 -1.21 15.18 8.97
CA ASP A 223 0.02 15.37 9.76
C ASP A 223 1.04 14.24 9.54
N LYS A 224 0.54 13.00 9.36
CA LYS A 224 1.38 11.83 9.07
C LYS A 224 1.93 11.86 7.63
N ALA A 225 1.16 12.39 6.67
CA ALA A 225 1.62 12.60 5.31
C ALA A 225 2.73 13.66 5.26
N ASP A 226 2.57 14.79 5.97
CA ASP A 226 3.57 15.85 6.06
C ASP A 226 4.87 15.36 6.72
N SER A 227 4.72 14.57 7.80
CA SER A 227 5.84 13.91 8.47
C SER A 227 6.57 12.92 7.56
N ALA A 228 5.84 12.20 6.68
CA ALA A 228 6.42 11.27 5.73
C ALA A 228 7.16 12.01 4.61
N SER A 229 6.58 13.11 4.10
CA SER A 229 7.21 14.00 3.12
C SER A 229 8.53 14.56 3.65
N SER A 230 8.52 15.10 4.87
CA SER A 230 9.73 15.62 5.54
C SER A 230 10.84 14.56 5.70
N LYS A 231 10.46 13.31 5.99
CA LYS A 231 11.42 12.19 6.07
C LYS A 231 11.97 11.80 4.70
N ALA A 232 11.15 11.86 3.65
CA ALA A 232 11.57 11.60 2.28
C ALA A 232 12.58 12.66 1.81
N ASP A 233 12.33 13.94 2.11
CA ASP A 233 13.25 15.04 1.79
C ASP A 233 14.58 14.89 2.53
N ALA A 234 14.54 14.53 3.82
CA ALA A 234 15.75 14.26 4.59
C ALA A 234 16.55 13.06 4.03
N ALA A 235 15.85 12.02 3.55
CA ALA A 235 16.50 10.86 2.92
C ALA A 235 17.13 11.23 1.57
N SER A 236 16.43 12.03 0.74
CA SER A 236 16.96 12.58 -0.51
C SER A 236 18.20 13.44 -0.25
N GLY A 237 18.19 14.30 0.78
CA GLY A 237 19.36 15.07 1.18
C GLY A 237 20.58 14.21 1.57
N LYS A 238 20.36 13.08 2.26
CA LYS A 238 21.44 12.13 2.59
C LYS A 238 21.97 11.39 1.36
N ALA A 239 21.10 11.07 0.40
CA ALA A 239 21.50 10.41 -0.84
C ALA A 239 22.43 11.31 -1.67
N ASP A 240 22.07 12.57 -1.88
CA ASP A 240 22.92 13.54 -2.57
C ASP A 240 24.28 13.72 -1.88
N ALA A 241 24.29 13.82 -0.55
CA ALA A 241 25.54 13.95 0.21
C ALA A 241 26.45 12.71 0.04
N ALA A 242 25.85 11.51 0.00
CA ALA A 242 26.59 10.27 -0.25
C ALA A 242 27.14 10.22 -1.69
N GLU A 243 26.37 10.68 -2.68
CA GLU A 243 26.81 10.74 -4.08
C GLU A 243 27.95 11.74 -4.28
N GLN A 244 27.88 12.91 -3.64
CA GLN A 244 28.98 13.90 -3.62
C GLN A 244 30.24 13.32 -2.97
N ALA A 245 30.12 12.66 -1.83
CA ALA A 245 31.24 12.02 -1.16
C ALA A 245 31.87 10.90 -2.02
N SER A 246 31.04 10.11 -2.71
CA SER A 246 31.51 9.07 -3.64
C SER A 246 32.28 9.67 -4.83
N SER A 247 31.75 10.77 -5.39
CA SER A 247 32.40 11.49 -6.48
C SER A 247 33.75 12.09 -6.04
N GLN A 248 33.81 12.67 -4.84
CA GLN A 248 35.05 13.18 -4.27
C GLN A 248 36.07 12.05 -4.02
N ASN A 249 35.65 10.95 -3.42
CA ASN A 249 36.52 9.79 -3.21
C ASN A 249 37.08 9.25 -4.53
N THR A 250 36.27 9.23 -5.59
CA THR A 250 36.70 8.81 -6.93
C THR A 250 37.77 9.75 -7.49
N ALA A 251 37.60 11.07 -7.31
CA ALA A 251 38.61 12.08 -7.69
C ALA A 251 39.91 11.91 -6.88
N ASP A 252 39.81 11.80 -5.56
CA ASP A 252 40.95 11.63 -4.66
C ASP A 252 41.76 10.36 -4.98
N ILE A 253 41.06 9.24 -5.23
CA ILE A 253 41.70 7.98 -5.64
C ILE A 253 42.41 8.16 -7.00
N THR A 254 41.83 8.91 -7.93
CA THR A 254 42.44 9.19 -9.23
C THR A 254 43.72 10.01 -9.07
N THR A 255 43.69 11.05 -8.23
CA THR A 255 44.87 11.84 -7.87
C THR A 255 45.93 10.98 -7.20
N LEU A 256 45.56 10.14 -6.23
CA LEU A 256 46.49 9.22 -5.57
C LEU A 256 47.15 8.24 -6.55
N ARG A 257 46.40 7.69 -7.51
CA ARG A 257 46.97 6.82 -8.57
C ARG A 257 48.00 7.56 -9.40
N GLN A 258 47.75 8.82 -9.74
CA GLN A 258 48.70 9.64 -10.50
C GLN A 258 49.96 9.91 -9.69
N VAL A 259 49.83 10.32 -8.42
CA VAL A 259 50.98 10.52 -7.52
C VAL A 259 51.82 9.26 -7.38
N VAL A 260 51.19 8.09 -7.23
CA VAL A 260 51.90 6.80 -7.15
C VAL A 260 52.63 6.48 -8.46
N THR A 261 52.00 6.76 -9.61
CA THR A 261 52.60 6.54 -10.93
C THR A 261 53.82 7.45 -11.16
N ASP A 262 53.70 8.73 -10.82
CA ASP A 262 54.79 9.71 -10.93
C ASP A 262 55.93 9.35 -9.99
N THR A 263 55.61 8.97 -8.75
CA THR A 263 56.60 8.51 -7.77
C THR A 263 57.34 7.28 -8.28
N THR A 264 56.61 6.29 -8.80
CA THR A 264 57.19 5.05 -9.37
C THR A 264 58.13 5.37 -10.53
N SER A 265 57.73 6.26 -11.44
CA SER A 265 58.54 6.67 -12.58
C SER A 265 59.82 7.40 -12.12
N SER A 266 59.70 8.31 -11.14
CA SER A 266 60.86 9.00 -10.58
C SER A 266 61.84 8.07 -9.87
N MET A 267 61.32 7.04 -9.18
CA MET A 267 62.13 6.02 -8.51
C MET A 267 62.87 5.16 -9.54
N ALA A 268 62.22 4.77 -10.63
CA ALA A 268 62.84 4.04 -11.72
C ALA A 268 64.00 4.83 -12.33
N SER A 269 63.80 6.11 -12.66
CA SER A 269 64.88 6.96 -13.20
C SER A 269 66.04 7.14 -12.21
N ARG A 270 65.76 7.30 -10.91
CA ARG A 270 66.82 7.39 -9.89
C ARG A 270 67.61 6.09 -9.76
N LEU A 271 66.95 4.93 -9.88
CA LEU A 271 67.62 3.63 -9.87
C LEU A 271 68.49 3.42 -11.11
N GLU A 272 68.03 3.82 -12.29
CA GLU A 272 68.82 3.80 -13.52
C GLU A 272 70.07 4.68 -13.41
N GLU A 273 69.93 5.91 -12.90
CA GLU A 273 71.06 6.82 -12.66
C GLU A 273 72.05 6.23 -11.65
N LEU A 274 71.55 5.65 -10.56
CA LEU A 274 72.37 5.01 -9.54
C LEU A 274 73.11 3.79 -10.11
N GLY A 275 72.47 3.02 -11.00
CA GLY A 275 73.08 1.95 -11.78
C GLY A 275 74.24 2.46 -12.63
N ALA A 276 74.02 3.51 -13.43
CA ALA A 276 75.07 4.11 -14.27
C ALA A 276 76.25 4.66 -13.46
N ARG A 277 75.98 5.30 -12.30
CA ARG A 277 77.03 5.75 -11.37
C ARG A 277 77.80 4.58 -10.78
N THR A 278 77.12 3.48 -10.46
CA THR A 278 77.73 2.25 -9.93
C THR A 278 78.61 1.58 -10.99
N ASP A 279 78.17 1.51 -12.24
CA ASP A 279 78.97 0.98 -13.36
C ASP A 279 80.22 1.84 -13.60
N THR A 280 80.08 3.17 -13.56
CA THR A 280 81.21 4.10 -13.67
C THR A 280 82.19 3.91 -12.53
N ALA A 281 81.71 3.79 -11.28
CA ALA A 281 82.55 3.55 -10.11
C ALA A 281 83.25 2.18 -10.20
N SER A 282 82.54 1.14 -10.63
CA SER A 282 83.09 -0.20 -10.87
C SER A 282 84.20 -0.17 -11.92
N GLY A 283 83.98 0.50 -13.06
CA GLY A 283 84.98 0.71 -14.10
C GLY A 283 86.20 1.51 -13.62
N GLY A 284 85.98 2.55 -12.80
CA GLY A 284 87.04 3.32 -12.15
C GLY A 284 87.86 2.48 -11.16
N ILE A 285 87.21 1.66 -10.33
CA ILE A 285 87.87 0.70 -9.44
C ILE A 285 88.67 -0.31 -10.25
N GLN A 286 88.11 -0.88 -11.32
CA GLN A 286 88.84 -1.79 -12.21
C GLN A 286 90.06 -1.12 -12.84
N SER A 287 89.92 0.10 -13.34
CA SER A 287 91.05 0.86 -13.89
C SER A 287 92.12 1.16 -12.84
N ASN A 288 91.73 1.55 -11.63
CA ASN A 288 92.66 1.76 -10.52
C ASN A 288 93.33 0.45 -10.08
N SER A 289 92.58 -0.66 -10.09
CA SER A 289 93.09 -2.01 -9.82
C SER A 289 94.10 -2.43 -10.88
N ILE A 290 93.80 -2.20 -12.16
CA ILE A 290 94.71 -2.44 -13.28
C ILE A 290 95.95 -1.55 -13.16
N ALA A 291 95.79 -0.27 -12.81
CA ALA A 291 96.92 0.65 -12.62
C ALA A 291 97.82 0.21 -11.46
N LEU A 292 97.23 -0.19 -10.33
CA LEU A 292 97.96 -0.73 -9.18
C LEU A 292 98.60 -2.06 -9.51
N ILE A 293 97.88 -2.98 -10.15
CA ILE A 293 98.42 -4.26 -10.62
C ILE A 293 99.54 -4.02 -11.60
N THR A 294 99.41 -3.09 -12.56
CA THR A 294 100.44 -2.76 -13.55
C THR A 294 101.65 -2.12 -12.89
N SER A 295 101.45 -1.26 -11.88
CA SER A 295 102.52 -0.70 -11.07
C SER A 295 103.24 -1.78 -10.26
N THR A 296 102.48 -2.68 -9.63
CA THR A 296 103.00 -3.85 -8.91
C THR A 296 103.67 -4.82 -9.87
N LEU A 297 103.14 -5.00 -11.08
CA LEU A 297 103.70 -5.81 -12.15
C LEU A 297 104.96 -5.17 -12.69
N ALA A 298 105.07 -3.84 -12.74
CA ALA A 298 106.29 -3.16 -13.14
C ALA A 298 107.37 -3.31 -12.06
N GLN A 299 106.99 -3.27 -10.77
CA GLN A 299 107.87 -3.61 -9.65
C GLN A 299 108.27 -5.09 -9.67
N VAL A 300 107.33 -5.99 -9.95
CA VAL A 300 107.56 -7.43 -10.11
C VAL A 300 108.32 -7.74 -11.40
N ASP A 301 108.16 -7.00 -12.50
CA ASP A 301 108.92 -7.13 -13.77
C ASP A 301 110.35 -6.60 -13.60
N GLN A 302 110.56 -5.65 -12.70
CA GLN A 302 111.89 -5.30 -12.19
C GLN A 302 112.48 -6.45 -11.35
N GLN A 303 111.64 -7.21 -10.64
CA GLN A 303 111.99 -8.41 -9.87
C GLN A 303 112.05 -9.72 -10.71
N VAL A 304 111.39 -9.77 -11.87
CA VAL A 304 111.21 -10.90 -12.81
C VAL A 304 112.12 -10.76 -14.02
N ARG A 305 112.61 -9.56 -14.36
CA ARG A 305 113.89 -9.46 -15.10
C ARG A 305 115.06 -10.10 -14.35
N LEU A 306 114.94 -10.25 -13.03
CA LEU A 306 115.82 -11.09 -12.21
C LEU A 306 115.44 -12.58 -12.21
N SER A 307 114.26 -12.97 -12.71
CA SER A 307 113.76 -14.35 -12.76
C SER A 307 113.22 -14.76 -14.14
N ALA A 308 113.73 -14.16 -15.21
CA ALA A 308 113.27 -14.40 -16.58
C ALA A 308 113.26 -15.90 -16.88
N GLN A 309 112.28 -16.34 -17.68
CA GLN A 309 112.04 -17.70 -18.20
C GLN A 309 110.90 -18.47 -17.52
N TYR A 310 110.06 -19.08 -18.37
CA TYR A 310 109.03 -20.10 -18.11
C TYR A 310 107.57 -19.63 -17.98
N GLY A 311 106.76 -19.82 -19.05
CA GLY A 311 105.39 -20.36 -18.87
C GLY A 311 104.22 -19.74 -19.68
N ASP A 312 104.21 -19.98 -20.98
CA ASP A 312 103.10 -19.95 -21.94
C ASP A 312 101.62 -20.08 -21.48
N SER A 313 100.76 -19.22 -22.04
CA SER A 313 99.68 -19.55 -22.99
C SER A 313 98.55 -20.55 -22.61
N LYS A 314 98.15 -20.69 -21.33
CA LYS A 314 97.04 -21.58 -20.93
C LYS A 314 95.66 -20.91 -20.66
N ALA A 315 95.58 -19.58 -20.51
CA ALA A 315 94.37 -18.92 -19.98
C ALA A 315 93.35 -18.36 -21.01
N SER A 316 93.69 -18.26 -22.31
CA SER A 316 92.77 -17.67 -23.30
C SER A 316 91.61 -18.58 -23.72
N ILE A 317 91.71 -19.90 -23.49
CA ILE A 317 90.70 -20.87 -23.93
C ILE A 317 89.53 -20.96 -22.92
N ASP A 318 89.76 -20.71 -21.63
CA ASP A 318 88.72 -20.76 -20.59
C ASP A 318 87.68 -19.61 -20.68
N ARG A 319 87.98 -18.55 -21.45
CA ARG A 319 87.10 -17.38 -21.58
C ARG A 319 86.00 -17.53 -22.64
N ILE A 320 86.18 -18.41 -23.62
CA ILE A 320 85.22 -18.60 -24.72
C ILE A 320 84.10 -19.57 -24.30
N ASP A 321 84.43 -20.60 -23.52
CA ASP A 321 83.43 -21.57 -23.04
C ASP A 321 82.41 -20.96 -22.05
N ASN A 322 82.78 -19.92 -21.30
CA ASN A 322 81.87 -19.23 -20.37
C ASN A 322 80.84 -18.31 -21.06
N VAL A 323 81.15 -17.74 -22.23
CA VAL A 323 80.24 -16.79 -22.91
C VAL A 323 79.07 -17.51 -23.58
N MET A 324 79.26 -18.75 -24.07
CA MET A 324 78.19 -19.57 -24.64
C MET A 324 77.24 -20.19 -23.59
N ALA A 325 77.68 -20.25 -22.33
CA ALA A 325 76.85 -20.68 -21.21
C ALA A 325 75.87 -19.58 -20.77
N SER A 326 76.33 -18.32 -20.74
CA SER A 326 75.53 -17.15 -20.34
C SER A 326 74.34 -16.87 -21.29
N ASP A 327 74.51 -17.09 -22.59
CA ASP A 327 73.49 -16.76 -23.60
C ASP A 327 72.30 -17.76 -23.59
N ARG A 328 72.59 -19.03 -23.26
CA ARG A 328 71.56 -20.07 -23.06
C ARG A 328 70.78 -19.86 -21.75
N GLU A 329 71.41 -19.28 -20.73
CA GLU A 329 70.74 -18.96 -19.46
C GLU A 329 69.75 -17.78 -19.62
N ALA A 330 70.11 -16.77 -20.42
CA ALA A 330 69.26 -15.62 -20.69
C ALA A 330 67.99 -15.98 -21.48
N THR A 331 68.10 -16.88 -22.47
CA THR A 331 66.95 -17.38 -23.25
C THR A 331 66.02 -18.27 -22.41
N ALA A 332 66.58 -19.09 -21.52
CA ALA A 332 65.80 -19.90 -20.58
C ALA A 332 65.02 -19.04 -19.57
N ARG A 333 65.61 -17.94 -19.07
CA ARG A 333 64.93 -16.98 -18.17
C ARG A 333 63.80 -16.23 -18.87
N SER A 334 63.97 -15.86 -20.14
CA SER A 334 62.93 -15.20 -20.95
C SER A 334 61.73 -16.14 -21.22
N LEU A 335 62.00 -17.41 -21.59
CA LEU A 335 60.96 -18.43 -21.74
C LEU A 335 60.22 -18.72 -20.43
N LEU A 336 60.93 -18.73 -19.30
CA LEU A 336 60.33 -18.90 -17.98
C LEU A 336 59.43 -17.71 -17.60
N SER A 337 59.83 -16.48 -17.92
CA SER A 337 59.01 -15.28 -17.74
C SER A 337 57.74 -15.35 -18.60
N LEU A 338 57.87 -15.68 -19.89
CA LEU A 338 56.74 -15.80 -20.80
C LEU A 338 55.75 -16.90 -20.37
N GLN A 339 56.26 -18.03 -19.89
CA GLN A 339 55.44 -19.12 -19.35
C GLN A 339 54.73 -18.71 -18.05
N THR A 340 55.36 -17.86 -17.24
CA THR A 340 54.74 -17.29 -16.02
C THR A 340 53.60 -16.34 -16.38
N ASP A 341 53.79 -15.46 -17.36
CA ASP A 341 52.75 -14.54 -17.84
C ASP A 341 51.57 -15.28 -18.48
N VAL A 342 51.84 -16.32 -19.27
CA VAL A 342 50.79 -17.18 -19.86
C VAL A 342 50.00 -17.92 -18.79
N ASN A 343 50.67 -18.44 -17.75
CA ASN A 343 49.99 -19.09 -16.62
C ASN A 343 49.15 -18.10 -15.80
N GLY A 344 49.64 -16.87 -15.57
CA GLY A 344 48.89 -15.80 -14.92
C GLY A 344 47.64 -15.40 -15.70
N ASN A 345 47.78 -15.24 -17.03
CA ASN A 345 46.65 -14.96 -17.92
C ASN A 345 45.63 -16.10 -17.95
N LYS A 346 46.08 -17.36 -17.92
CA LYS A 346 45.19 -18.52 -17.81
C LYS A 346 44.41 -18.55 -16.50
N ALA A 347 45.03 -18.16 -15.38
CA ALA A 347 44.36 -18.03 -14.09
C ALA A 347 43.34 -16.88 -14.09
N ALA A 348 43.68 -15.72 -14.66
CA ALA A 348 42.78 -14.58 -14.77
C ALA A 348 41.55 -14.89 -15.65
N ILE A 349 41.73 -15.59 -16.78
CA ILE A 349 40.63 -16.04 -17.64
C ILE A 349 39.73 -17.05 -16.92
N ASN A 350 40.32 -17.98 -16.16
CA ASN A 350 39.53 -18.92 -15.35
C ASN A 350 38.75 -18.20 -14.24
N SER A 351 39.35 -17.21 -13.59
CA SER A 351 38.69 -16.38 -12.57
C SER A 351 37.55 -15.56 -13.18
N LEU A 352 37.73 -15.01 -14.39
CA LEU A 352 36.69 -14.28 -15.12
C LEU A 352 35.55 -15.20 -15.55
N ASN A 353 35.85 -16.41 -16.02
CA ASN A 353 34.85 -17.43 -16.37
C ASN A 353 34.06 -17.91 -15.15
N GLN A 354 34.71 -18.06 -13.99
CA GLN A 354 34.01 -18.33 -12.72
C GLN A 354 33.11 -17.15 -12.32
N THR A 355 33.64 -15.93 -12.35
CA THR A 355 32.89 -14.69 -12.03
C THR A 355 31.66 -14.52 -12.94
N PHE A 356 31.78 -14.84 -14.24
CA PHE A 356 30.67 -14.80 -15.19
C PHE A 356 29.65 -15.93 -15.00
N SER A 357 30.07 -17.08 -14.45
CA SER A 357 29.16 -18.17 -14.05
C SER A 357 28.38 -17.80 -12.78
N ASP A 358 29.07 -17.22 -11.79
CA ASP A 358 28.48 -16.79 -10.52
C ASP A 358 27.47 -15.64 -10.73
N TYR A 359 27.67 -14.80 -11.75
CA TYR A 359 26.75 -13.71 -12.11
C TYR A 359 25.42 -14.21 -12.73
N GLN A 360 25.34 -15.45 -13.22
CA GLN A 360 24.15 -16.03 -13.85
C GLN A 360 23.15 -16.64 -12.85
N GLN A 361 23.45 -16.60 -11.54
CA GLN A 361 22.62 -17.13 -10.47
C GLN A 361 22.35 -16.05 -9.41
N ALA A 362 21.32 -15.24 -9.60
CA ALA A 362 20.88 -14.30 -8.57
C ALA A 362 20.02 -15.03 -7.54
N THR A 363 20.60 -15.37 -6.38
CA THR A 363 19.89 -15.94 -5.23
C THR A 363 19.93 -14.97 -4.07
N ALA A 364 18.76 -14.45 -3.67
CA ALA A 364 18.59 -13.72 -2.42
C ALA A 364 17.87 -14.65 -1.43
N THR A 365 18.54 -15.03 -0.35
CA THR A 365 17.94 -15.80 0.76
C THR A 365 18.13 -15.04 2.06
N GLN A 366 17.04 -14.79 2.77
CA GLN A 366 17.02 -14.19 4.09
C GLN A 366 16.29 -15.11 5.07
N ILE A 367 16.94 -15.43 6.19
CA ILE A 367 16.38 -16.27 7.25
C ILE A 367 16.47 -15.49 8.56
N ASN A 368 15.33 -15.17 9.16
CA ASN A 368 15.27 -14.58 10.50
C ASN A 368 14.75 -15.63 11.48
N GLY A 369 15.47 -15.83 12.59
CA GLY A 369 15.12 -16.78 13.64
C GLY A 369 15.00 -16.11 15.01
N ILE A 370 13.91 -16.37 15.73
CA ILE A 370 13.72 -16.00 17.13
C ILE A 370 13.55 -17.28 17.93
N THR A 371 14.36 -17.49 18.96
CA THR A 371 14.28 -18.67 19.84
C THR A 371 14.25 -18.25 21.29
N ALA A 372 13.41 -18.91 22.08
CA ALA A 372 13.33 -18.75 23.53
C ALA A 372 13.25 -20.14 24.17
N THR A 373 14.13 -20.41 25.15
CA THR A 373 14.20 -21.72 25.81
C THR A 373 14.10 -21.54 27.32
N ILE A 374 13.17 -22.25 27.96
CA ILE A 374 13.00 -22.27 29.42
C ILE A 374 12.67 -23.71 29.84
N ASN A 375 13.38 -24.25 30.84
CA ASN A 375 13.13 -25.59 31.41
C ASN A 375 13.01 -26.73 30.37
N GLY A 376 13.77 -26.68 29.27
CA GLY A 376 13.72 -27.68 28.20
C GLY A 376 12.55 -27.54 27.22
N HIS A 377 11.75 -26.47 27.34
CA HIS A 377 10.75 -26.07 26.35
C HIS A 377 11.33 -24.99 25.45
N THR A 378 11.37 -25.25 24.14
CA THR A 378 11.91 -24.31 23.15
C THR A 378 10.79 -23.80 22.26
N SER A 379 10.58 -22.49 22.25
CA SER A 379 9.72 -21.81 21.28
C SER A 379 10.59 -21.17 20.21
N ALA A 380 10.25 -21.40 18.95
CA ALA A 380 10.99 -20.87 17.80
C ALA A 380 10.05 -20.25 16.77
N ILE A 381 10.42 -19.09 16.25
CA ILE A 381 9.83 -18.48 15.06
C ILE A 381 10.93 -18.40 14.01
N SER A 382 10.68 -18.92 12.82
CA SER A 382 11.57 -18.83 11.68
C SER A 382 10.80 -18.24 10.51
N THR A 383 11.30 -17.12 9.96
CA THR A 383 10.83 -16.58 8.70
C THR A 383 11.90 -16.76 7.64
N ASN A 384 11.51 -17.30 6.49
CA ASN A 384 12.40 -17.54 5.36
C ASN A 384 11.83 -16.85 4.12
N ALA A 385 12.58 -15.89 3.58
CA ALA A 385 12.30 -15.23 2.32
C ALA A 385 13.38 -15.63 1.31
N GLN A 386 12.96 -16.17 0.17
CA GLN A 386 13.85 -16.62 -0.89
C GLN A 386 13.35 -16.13 -2.24
N ALA A 387 14.22 -15.51 -3.02
CA ALA A 387 14.00 -15.19 -4.42
C ALA A 387 15.17 -15.76 -5.24
N ILE A 388 14.84 -16.60 -6.21
CA ILE A 388 15.77 -17.22 -7.15
C ILE A 388 15.34 -16.83 -8.56
N ALA A 389 16.29 -16.28 -9.31
CA ALA A 389 16.20 -16.11 -10.75
C ALA A 389 17.49 -16.65 -11.36
N ASN A 390 17.38 -17.72 -12.16
CA ASN A 390 18.53 -18.31 -12.84
C ASN A 390 18.32 -18.37 -14.36
N VAL A 391 19.42 -18.55 -15.10
CA VAL A 391 19.43 -18.68 -16.56
C VAL A 391 18.82 -19.98 -17.08
N SER A 392 18.53 -20.95 -16.21
CA SER A 392 17.83 -22.19 -16.55
C SER A 392 16.30 -22.00 -16.64
N GLY A 393 15.81 -20.79 -16.34
CA GLY A 393 14.39 -20.44 -16.38
C GLY A 393 13.65 -20.70 -15.05
N ASP A 394 14.38 -21.06 -13.99
CA ASP A 394 13.78 -21.21 -12.67
C ASP A 394 13.55 -19.83 -12.06
N LEU A 395 12.28 -19.46 -11.99
CA LEU A 395 11.79 -18.28 -11.30
C LEU A 395 11.02 -18.77 -10.09
N LYS A 396 11.55 -18.48 -8.91
CA LYS A 396 10.95 -18.89 -7.64
C LYS A 396 11.04 -17.77 -6.64
N ALA A 397 9.90 -17.35 -6.11
CA ALA A 397 9.83 -16.47 -4.96
C ALA A 397 8.98 -17.13 -3.88
N MET A 398 9.54 -17.33 -2.70
CA MET A 398 8.87 -17.95 -1.57
C MET A 398 9.07 -17.13 -0.30
N TYR A 399 8.00 -17.03 0.48
CA TYR A 399 7.99 -16.48 1.82
C TYR A 399 7.31 -17.48 2.73
N SER A 400 8.00 -17.93 3.79
CA SER A 400 7.43 -18.87 4.75
C SER A 400 7.64 -18.40 6.18
N ILE A 401 6.64 -18.67 7.01
CA ILE A 401 6.67 -18.48 8.46
C ILE A 401 6.46 -19.85 9.07
N LYS A 402 7.38 -20.27 9.94
CA LYS A 402 7.24 -21.44 10.81
C LYS A 402 7.28 -20.97 12.25
N VAL A 403 6.28 -21.36 13.03
CA VAL A 403 6.27 -21.23 14.48
C VAL A 403 6.24 -22.64 15.06
N ALA A 404 7.14 -22.95 15.97
CA ALA A 404 7.20 -24.24 16.62
C ALA A 404 7.43 -24.09 18.12
N VAL A 405 6.81 -24.99 18.89
CA VAL A 405 7.10 -25.21 20.29
C VAL A 405 7.49 -26.67 20.47
N ASP A 406 8.69 -26.91 20.95
CA ASP A 406 9.15 -28.21 21.39
C ASP A 406 8.87 -28.33 22.90
N ALA A 407 7.96 -29.22 23.27
CA ALA A 407 7.65 -29.52 24.66
C ALA A 407 7.86 -31.01 24.93
N ASN A 408 8.82 -31.33 25.82
CA ASN A 408 9.14 -32.70 26.22
C ASN A 408 9.41 -33.65 25.04
N GLY A 409 10.13 -33.17 24.01
CA GLY A 409 10.47 -33.95 22.82
C GLY A 409 9.36 -34.09 21.78
N LYS A 410 8.19 -33.49 21.99
CA LYS A 410 7.11 -33.41 21.00
C LYS A 410 7.02 -32.01 20.40
N GLN A 411 7.17 -31.92 19.08
CA GLN A 411 7.06 -30.68 18.33
C GLN A 411 5.59 -30.37 18.00
N TYR A 412 5.16 -29.17 18.33
CA TYR A 412 3.89 -28.58 17.87
C TYR A 412 4.25 -27.43 16.94
N ALA A 413 3.83 -27.49 15.68
CA ALA A 413 4.19 -26.49 14.69
C ALA A 413 2.97 -25.97 13.95
N ALA A 414 2.99 -24.67 13.67
CA ALA A 414 2.10 -24.02 12.74
C ALA A 414 2.93 -23.23 11.72
N GLY A 415 2.46 -23.12 10.49
CA GLY A 415 3.17 -22.38 9.47
C GLY A 415 2.30 -21.94 8.31
N MET A 416 2.80 -20.94 7.60
CA MET A 416 2.24 -20.43 6.36
C MET A 416 3.36 -20.30 5.34
N GLY A 417 3.12 -20.79 4.12
CA GLY A 417 3.99 -20.59 2.97
C GLY A 417 3.22 -19.86 1.87
N ILE A 418 3.81 -18.81 1.32
CA ILE A 418 3.31 -18.08 0.16
C ILE A 418 4.41 -18.16 -0.89
N GLY A 419 4.08 -18.52 -2.12
CA GLY A 419 5.08 -18.52 -3.16
C GLY A 419 4.55 -18.59 -4.56
N VAL A 420 5.43 -18.27 -5.49
CA VAL A 420 5.26 -18.51 -6.91
C VAL A 420 6.48 -19.26 -7.43
N GLU A 421 6.24 -20.28 -8.23
CA GLU A 421 7.30 -21.06 -8.88
C GLU A 421 6.94 -21.36 -10.33
N ASN A 422 7.96 -21.39 -11.18
CA ASN A 422 7.83 -21.84 -12.56
C ASN A 422 7.80 -23.37 -12.59
N THR A 423 6.63 -23.96 -12.86
CA THR A 423 6.45 -25.41 -13.00
C THR A 423 6.47 -25.79 -14.49
N PRO A 424 6.62 -27.09 -14.83
CA PRO A 424 6.48 -27.53 -16.23
C PRO A 424 5.13 -27.19 -16.89
N SER A 425 4.10 -26.86 -16.11
CA SER A 425 2.77 -26.43 -16.58
C SER A 425 2.59 -24.91 -16.61
N GLY A 426 3.65 -24.14 -16.33
CA GLY A 426 3.66 -22.68 -16.25
C GLY A 426 3.84 -22.14 -14.83
N MET A 427 3.71 -20.82 -14.68
CA MET A 427 3.81 -20.14 -13.40
C MET A 427 2.65 -20.54 -12.48
N GLN A 428 2.97 -21.06 -11.30
CA GLN A 428 1.99 -21.46 -10.29
C GLN A 428 2.18 -20.65 -9.01
N SER A 429 1.15 -19.92 -8.60
CA SER A 429 1.09 -19.26 -7.29
C SER A 429 0.34 -20.14 -6.28
N GLN A 430 0.79 -20.13 -5.03
CA GLN A 430 0.18 -20.92 -3.96
C GLN A 430 0.32 -20.27 -2.58
N VAL A 431 -0.69 -20.51 -1.75
CA VAL A 431 -0.68 -20.20 -0.31
C VAL A 431 -1.03 -21.47 0.43
N LEU A 432 -0.15 -21.92 1.32
CA LEU A 432 -0.31 -23.14 2.11
C LEU A 432 -0.28 -22.80 3.59
N PHE A 433 -1.15 -23.46 4.34
CA PHE A 433 -1.19 -23.41 5.79
C PHE A 433 -1.00 -24.81 6.37
N LEU A 434 -0.17 -24.92 7.40
CA LEU A 434 -0.02 -26.12 8.22
C LEU A 434 -0.38 -25.76 9.65
N ALA A 435 -1.47 -26.32 10.18
CA ALA A 435 -1.91 -26.13 11.57
C ALA A 435 -2.93 -27.19 11.97
N ASP A 436 -3.00 -27.51 13.27
CA ASP A 436 -4.06 -28.36 13.84
C ASP A 436 -5.44 -27.66 13.80
N ARG A 437 -5.43 -26.32 13.89
CA ARG A 437 -6.61 -25.45 13.82
C ARG A 437 -6.28 -24.15 13.10
N PHE A 438 -7.03 -23.84 12.05
CA PHE A 438 -6.98 -22.56 11.33
C PHE A 438 -8.33 -21.86 11.48
N ALA A 439 -8.35 -20.59 11.89
CA ALA A 439 -9.59 -19.86 12.09
C ALA A 439 -9.46 -18.39 11.67
N VAL A 440 -10.53 -17.85 11.08
CA VAL A 440 -10.69 -16.41 10.84
C VAL A 440 -11.45 -15.82 12.02
N MET A 441 -10.95 -14.73 12.60
CA MET A 441 -11.55 -14.06 13.75
C MET A 441 -12.10 -12.70 13.33
N ALA A 442 -13.36 -12.43 13.65
CA ALA A 442 -13.95 -11.10 13.48
C ALA A 442 -13.88 -10.35 14.82
N GLN A 443 -13.20 -9.19 14.78
CA GLN A 443 -13.11 -8.12 15.79
C GLN A 443 -12.13 -8.29 16.96
N ALA A 444 -11.33 -7.24 17.19
CA ALA A 444 -10.56 -7.00 18.41
C ALA A 444 -11.41 -6.15 19.38
N GLY A 445 -11.50 -6.56 20.66
CA GLY A 445 -12.15 -5.78 21.73
C GLY A 445 -13.59 -6.16 22.10
N GLY A 446 -14.19 -7.16 21.44
CA GLY A 446 -15.54 -7.69 21.73
C GLY A 446 -15.56 -9.21 21.95
N ALA A 447 -16.77 -9.81 22.00
CA ALA A 447 -16.90 -11.27 22.06
C ALA A 447 -16.29 -11.92 20.81
N VAL A 448 -15.32 -12.80 21.00
CA VAL A 448 -14.60 -13.47 19.90
C VAL A 448 -15.56 -14.31 19.07
N THR A 449 -15.72 -13.95 17.79
CA THR A 449 -16.50 -14.75 16.83
C THR A 449 -15.61 -15.33 15.75
N LEU A 450 -15.82 -16.61 15.43
CA LEU A 450 -15.05 -17.35 14.43
C LEU A 450 -15.97 -17.78 13.26
N PRO A 451 -16.17 -16.93 12.23
CA PRO A 451 -17.02 -17.26 11.09
C PRO A 451 -16.52 -18.46 10.27
N PHE A 452 -15.21 -18.71 10.25
CA PHE A 452 -14.58 -19.80 9.51
C PHE A 452 -13.53 -20.51 10.36
N VAL A 453 -13.63 -21.84 10.50
CA VAL A 453 -12.67 -22.66 11.25
C VAL A 453 -12.43 -23.98 10.53
N ILE A 454 -11.15 -24.36 10.36
CA ILE A 454 -10.72 -25.70 10.00
C ILE A 454 -10.13 -26.33 11.25
N GLN A 455 -10.68 -27.46 11.71
CA GLN A 455 -10.19 -28.20 12.86
C GLN A 455 -10.62 -29.66 12.76
N ASN A 456 -9.81 -30.60 13.27
CA ASN A 456 -10.10 -32.03 13.23
C ASN A 456 -10.42 -32.56 11.81
N GLY A 457 -9.80 -31.97 10.79
CA GLY A 457 -10.04 -32.33 9.38
C GLY A 457 -11.41 -31.89 8.82
N GLN A 458 -12.15 -31.05 9.54
CA GLN A 458 -13.46 -30.54 9.12
C GLN A 458 -13.46 -29.02 9.00
N VAL A 459 -14.27 -28.52 8.07
CA VAL A 459 -14.53 -27.09 7.89
C VAL A 459 -15.84 -26.74 8.59
N PHE A 460 -15.82 -25.73 9.44
CA PHE A 460 -16.97 -25.15 10.10
C PHE A 460 -17.14 -23.71 9.60
N ILE A 461 -18.32 -23.41 9.07
CA ILE A 461 -18.70 -22.07 8.62
C ILE A 461 -19.95 -21.67 9.41
N ARG A 462 -19.86 -20.59 10.17
CA ARG A 462 -20.99 -20.05 10.93
C ARG A 462 -21.69 -19.02 10.06
N GLU A 463 -22.99 -19.21 9.80
CA GLU A 463 -23.90 -18.24 9.16
C GLU A 463 -23.28 -17.58 7.91
N THR A 464 -23.36 -18.25 6.76
CA THR A 464 -22.78 -17.75 5.51
C THR A 464 -23.79 -16.95 4.70
N PHE A 465 -23.39 -15.76 4.23
CA PHE A 465 -24.08 -15.01 3.17
C PHE A 465 -23.28 -15.15 1.89
N ILE A 466 -23.86 -15.77 0.87
CA ILE A 466 -23.22 -16.02 -0.43
C ILE A 466 -24.07 -15.29 -1.46
N GLN A 467 -23.50 -14.27 -2.12
CA GLN A 467 -24.21 -13.50 -3.15
C GLN A 467 -24.72 -14.42 -4.27
N ASP A 468 -23.81 -15.21 -4.86
CA ASP A 468 -24.13 -16.20 -5.89
C ASP A 468 -23.45 -17.53 -5.56
N GLY A 469 -24.23 -18.55 -5.17
CA GLY A 469 -23.73 -19.86 -4.76
C GLY A 469 -23.94 -20.92 -5.84
N THR A 470 -22.85 -21.42 -6.45
CA THR A 470 -22.89 -22.61 -7.33
C THR A 470 -22.36 -23.83 -6.59
N ILE A 471 -23.21 -24.86 -6.41
CA ILE A 471 -22.81 -26.14 -5.82
C ILE A 471 -22.91 -27.23 -6.89
N GLY A 472 -21.77 -27.74 -7.38
CA GLY A 472 -21.76 -28.81 -8.39
C GLY A 472 -22.40 -30.11 -7.89
N ASN A 473 -22.01 -30.56 -6.70
CA ASN A 473 -22.64 -31.69 -6.00
C ASN A 473 -22.55 -31.50 -4.48
N ALA A 474 -23.63 -31.82 -3.75
CA ALA A 474 -23.66 -31.80 -2.28
C ALA A 474 -24.01 -33.18 -1.71
N LYS A 475 -23.27 -33.63 -0.69
CA LYS A 475 -23.65 -34.77 0.15
C LYS A 475 -24.29 -34.26 1.43
N ILE A 476 -25.60 -34.47 1.59
CA ILE A 476 -26.37 -33.98 2.73
C ILE A 476 -26.47 -35.08 3.80
N GLY A 477 -25.92 -34.81 4.99
CA GLY A 477 -25.89 -35.78 6.09
C GLY A 477 -27.21 -35.95 6.83
N ASN A 478 -28.05 -34.90 6.89
CA ASN A 478 -29.32 -34.89 7.65
C ASN A 478 -30.48 -34.33 6.82
N TYR A 479 -30.53 -33.01 6.60
CA TYR A 479 -31.61 -32.37 5.84
C TYR A 479 -31.18 -30.99 5.34
N ILE A 480 -31.95 -30.44 4.42
CA ILE A 480 -31.97 -29.00 4.08
C ILE A 480 -33.40 -28.52 4.35
N GLN A 481 -33.57 -27.36 4.98
CA GLN A 481 -34.90 -26.82 5.31
C GLN A 481 -34.92 -25.30 5.30
N SER A 482 -36.12 -24.72 5.26
CA SER A 482 -36.34 -23.30 5.52
C SER A 482 -36.16 -22.96 7.01
N ASN A 483 -35.90 -21.69 7.29
CA ASN A 483 -35.71 -21.18 8.66
C ASN A 483 -37.00 -21.25 9.50
N ASP A 484 -38.16 -21.17 8.86
CA ASP A 484 -39.49 -21.19 9.47
C ASP A 484 -40.08 -22.60 9.60
N TYR A 485 -39.34 -23.65 9.26
CA TYR A 485 -39.88 -25.02 9.26
C TYR A 485 -40.35 -25.48 10.65
N VAL A 486 -41.63 -25.86 10.72
CA VAL A 486 -42.26 -26.53 11.86
C VAL A 486 -42.91 -27.81 11.36
N ALA A 487 -42.48 -28.94 11.93
CA ALA A 487 -42.94 -30.27 11.51
C ALA A 487 -44.48 -30.35 11.48
N GLY A 488 -45.03 -30.72 10.31
CA GLY A 488 -46.48 -30.87 10.13
C GLY A 488 -47.27 -29.55 9.97
N SER A 489 -46.63 -28.38 9.97
CA SER A 489 -47.33 -27.09 10.02
C SER A 489 -46.91 -26.10 8.92
N VAL A 490 -45.65 -25.66 8.90
CA VAL A 490 -45.13 -24.61 8.00
C VAL A 490 -43.70 -24.90 7.55
N GLY A 491 -43.27 -24.21 6.50
CA GLY A 491 -41.94 -24.29 5.91
C GLY A 491 -41.75 -25.50 5.00
N TRP A 492 -40.52 -25.69 4.53
CA TRP A 492 -40.13 -26.84 3.73
C TRP A 492 -38.91 -27.55 4.30
N ARG A 493 -38.85 -28.87 4.10
CA ARG A 493 -37.73 -29.72 4.55
C ARG A 493 -37.53 -30.89 3.61
N LEU A 494 -36.30 -31.07 3.15
CA LEU A 494 -35.82 -32.26 2.44
C LEU A 494 -34.90 -33.07 3.35
N ASP A 495 -35.35 -34.26 3.75
CA ASP A 495 -34.62 -35.18 4.62
C ASP A 495 -33.73 -36.15 3.83
N LYS A 496 -32.61 -36.61 4.42
CA LYS A 496 -31.70 -37.61 3.84
C LYS A 496 -32.38 -38.92 3.45
N GLY A 497 -33.49 -39.26 4.10
CA GLY A 497 -34.33 -40.42 3.79
C GLY A 497 -35.20 -40.23 2.53
N GLY A 498 -35.10 -39.08 1.85
CA GLY A 498 -35.82 -38.79 0.60
C GLY A 498 -37.24 -38.26 0.80
N THR A 499 -37.63 -37.90 2.03
CA THR A 499 -38.91 -37.24 2.29
C THR A 499 -38.78 -35.75 2.04
N PHE A 500 -39.65 -35.20 1.20
CA PHE A 500 -39.79 -33.77 0.99
C PHE A 500 -41.14 -33.28 1.53
N GLU A 501 -41.11 -32.32 2.44
CA GLU A 501 -42.28 -31.63 2.98
C GLU A 501 -42.25 -30.18 2.50
N ASN A 502 -43.39 -29.67 2.03
CA ASN A 502 -43.57 -28.27 1.66
C ASN A 502 -44.98 -27.84 2.07
N TYR A 503 -45.08 -27.09 3.16
CA TYR A 503 -46.35 -26.66 3.77
C TYR A 503 -46.61 -25.15 3.64
N GLY A 504 -45.83 -24.47 2.80
CA GLY A 504 -45.92 -23.01 2.64
C GLY A 504 -45.43 -22.23 3.87
N SER A 505 -45.44 -20.90 3.78
CA SER A 505 -45.02 -19.99 4.85
C SER A 505 -46.11 -19.70 5.89
N THR A 506 -47.37 -20.01 5.58
CA THR A 506 -48.52 -19.71 6.43
C THR A 506 -49.21 -21.00 6.84
N ALA A 507 -49.46 -21.17 8.14
CA ALA A 507 -50.10 -22.37 8.65
C ALA A 507 -51.50 -22.54 8.06
N GLY A 508 -51.77 -23.71 7.48
CA GLY A 508 -53.10 -24.05 6.97
C GLY A 508 -53.45 -23.49 5.59
N GLU A 509 -52.49 -23.06 4.77
CA GLU A 509 -52.76 -22.63 3.38
C GLU A 509 -52.66 -23.77 2.33
N GLY A 510 -52.39 -25.00 2.79
CA GLY A 510 -52.23 -26.19 1.96
C GLY A 510 -50.86 -26.83 2.15
N ALA A 511 -50.73 -28.11 1.79
CA ALA A 511 -49.55 -28.90 2.14
C ALA A 511 -49.23 -29.96 1.09
N MET A 512 -47.95 -30.10 0.72
CA MET A 512 -47.42 -31.20 -0.08
C MET A 512 -46.43 -32.04 0.74
N LYS A 513 -46.56 -33.36 0.66
CA LYS A 513 -45.58 -34.30 1.20
C LYS A 513 -45.25 -35.38 0.17
N GLN A 514 -43.97 -35.53 -0.13
CA GLN A 514 -43.43 -36.59 -0.97
C GLN A 514 -42.58 -37.54 -0.14
N THR A 515 -42.78 -38.83 -0.34
CA THR A 515 -41.98 -39.92 0.24
C THR A 515 -41.50 -40.84 -0.88
N ASN A 516 -40.77 -41.90 -0.53
CA ASN A 516 -40.43 -42.97 -1.47
C ASN A 516 -41.65 -43.80 -1.92
N GLN A 517 -42.84 -43.57 -1.36
CA GLN A 517 -44.05 -44.33 -1.67
C GLN A 517 -45.17 -43.48 -2.24
N THR A 518 -45.24 -42.20 -1.87
CA THR A 518 -46.40 -41.38 -2.16
C THR A 518 -46.06 -39.92 -2.39
N ILE A 519 -46.92 -39.24 -3.16
CA ILE A 519 -47.03 -37.78 -3.18
C ILE A 519 -48.45 -37.43 -2.73
N SER A 520 -48.59 -36.64 -1.68
CA SER A 520 -49.87 -36.24 -1.09
C SER A 520 -49.99 -34.71 -1.09
N VAL A 521 -51.13 -34.19 -1.52
CA VAL A 521 -51.46 -32.74 -1.49
C VAL A 521 -52.76 -32.52 -0.73
N ARG A 522 -52.73 -31.63 0.26
CA ARG A 522 -53.91 -31.21 1.04
C ARG A 522 -54.22 -29.73 0.79
N ASP A 523 -55.50 -29.38 0.86
CA ASP A 523 -55.93 -27.99 0.83
C ASP A 523 -55.82 -27.30 2.20
N SER A 524 -56.27 -26.05 2.27
CA SER A 524 -56.25 -25.23 3.49
C SER A 524 -57.13 -25.76 4.63
N ASN A 525 -58.14 -26.56 4.30
CA ASN A 525 -58.98 -27.24 5.28
C ASN A 525 -58.38 -28.59 5.71
N ASN A 526 -57.11 -28.86 5.37
CA ASN A 526 -56.39 -30.11 5.61
C ASN A 526 -57.05 -31.33 4.94
N VAL A 527 -57.85 -31.12 3.91
CA VAL A 527 -58.50 -32.19 3.14
C VAL A 527 -57.56 -32.67 2.05
N LEU A 528 -57.31 -33.99 1.99
CA LEU A 528 -56.51 -34.61 0.93
C LEU A 528 -57.20 -34.42 -0.43
N ARG A 529 -56.52 -33.74 -1.36
CA ARG A 529 -57.01 -33.47 -2.71
C ARG A 529 -56.32 -34.32 -3.77
N VAL A 530 -55.03 -34.62 -3.58
CA VAL A 530 -54.26 -35.44 -4.51
C VAL A 530 -53.48 -36.49 -3.73
N GLN A 531 -53.56 -37.74 -4.21
CA GLN A 531 -52.77 -38.85 -3.70
C GLN A 531 -52.20 -39.65 -4.88
N ILE A 532 -50.90 -39.58 -5.05
CA ILE A 532 -50.15 -40.46 -5.96
C ILE A 532 -49.60 -41.59 -5.09
N GLY A 533 -50.00 -42.83 -5.38
CA GLY A 533 -49.54 -44.02 -4.68
C GLY A 533 -48.21 -44.55 -5.23
N ARG A 534 -47.77 -45.70 -4.72
CA ARG A 534 -46.58 -46.39 -5.22
C ARG A 534 -46.85 -46.90 -6.64
N ILE A 535 -46.13 -46.35 -7.62
CA ILE A 535 -46.21 -46.81 -9.01
C ILE A 535 -45.15 -47.91 -9.19
N THR A 536 -45.58 -49.16 -9.32
CA THR A 536 -44.67 -50.32 -9.45
C THR A 536 -44.32 -50.67 -10.89
N GLY A 537 -44.94 -50.01 -11.88
CA GLY A 537 -44.71 -50.27 -13.31
C GLY A 537 -45.22 -51.63 -13.81
N THR A 538 -45.86 -52.43 -12.96
CA THR A 538 -46.64 -53.61 -13.36
C THR A 538 -48.10 -53.18 -13.48
N TRP A 539 -48.55 -52.99 -14.72
CA TRP A 539 -49.94 -52.72 -15.05
C TRP A 539 -50.80 -53.98 -14.88
#